data_AF-A0A1A8R919-F1
#
_entry.id   AF-A0A1A8R919-F1
#
_cell.length_a   1.000
_cell.length_b   1.000
_cell.length_c   1.000
_cell.angle_alpha   90.00
_cell.angle_beta   90.00
_cell.angle_gamma   90.00
#
_symmetry.space_group_name_H-M   'P 1'
#
loop_
_entity.id
_entity.type
_entity.pdbx_description
1 polymer ?
#
loop_
_entity_poly.entity_id
_entity_poly.type
_entity_poly.pdbx_seq_one_letter_code
_entity_poly.pdbx_strand_id
1 'polypeptide(L)'
;HLNPVQHKSTPRDRVATYTLTNVVPEIREFNIGPWREYEERIRVRLNNFCRGTAYIVTGVTTRGNMIRRNNQDRVAIPEDVWSAYCCTEYDRNSPHVVRVLFPSHAALAKNAKESNSVNEMTVQDLENFLKNHMDVDQNLQIFYDNCISPSPLPLYLQHTI
;
A
#
# COMPACT_ATOMS: atom_id res chain seq x y z
N HIS A 1 -9.52 -4.39 -4.12
CA HIS A 1 -9.48 -4.75 -2.68
C HIS A 1 -8.24 -4.09 -2.12
N LEU A 2 -8.29 -3.45 -0.95
CA LEU A 2 -7.11 -2.74 -0.44
C LEU A 2 -6.10 -3.68 0.20
N ASN A 3 -6.54 -4.63 1.03
CA ASN A 3 -5.72 -5.71 1.56
C ASN A 3 -5.96 -6.98 0.73
N PRO A 4 -5.03 -7.42 -0.13
CA PRO A 4 -5.30 -8.50 -1.07
C PRO A 4 -5.36 -9.85 -0.34
N VAL A 5 -6.35 -10.68 -0.69
CA VAL A 5 -6.49 -12.06 -0.19
C VAL A 5 -5.19 -12.86 -0.39
N GLN A 6 -4.50 -12.60 -1.50
CA GLN A 6 -3.28 -13.31 -1.92
C GLN A 6 -2.08 -13.07 -0.99
N HIS A 7 -2.13 -12.01 -0.17
CA HIS A 7 -1.09 -11.70 0.81
C HIS A 7 -1.37 -12.33 2.19
N LYS A 8 -2.43 -13.14 2.33
CA LYS A 8 -2.83 -13.79 3.58
C LYS A 8 -2.53 -15.29 3.58
N SER A 9 -1.85 -15.74 4.63
CA SER A 9 -1.45 -17.14 4.80
C SER A 9 -2.57 -18.03 5.34
N THR A 10 -3.40 -17.53 6.27
CA THR A 10 -4.45 -18.34 6.92
C THR A 10 -5.83 -18.15 6.28
N PRO A 11 -6.71 -19.18 6.32
CA PRO A 11 -8.09 -19.05 5.85
C PRO A 11 -8.88 -17.95 6.57
N ARG A 12 -8.64 -17.75 7.88
CA ARG A 12 -9.32 -16.71 8.67
C ARG A 12 -8.93 -15.31 8.21
N ASP A 13 -7.63 -15.07 8.00
CA ASP A 13 -7.14 -13.78 7.52
C ASP A 13 -7.62 -13.48 6.09
N ARG A 14 -7.73 -14.52 5.26
CA ARG A 14 -8.32 -14.39 3.92
C ARG A 14 -9.78 -13.95 4.00
N VAL A 15 -10.59 -14.56 4.86
CA VAL A 15 -12.00 -14.18 5.03
C VAL A 15 -12.15 -12.72 5.49
N ALA A 16 -11.27 -12.24 6.37
CA ALA A 16 -11.29 -10.85 6.83
C ALA A 16 -11.06 -9.83 5.71
N THR A 17 -10.39 -10.21 4.61
CA THR A 17 -10.19 -9.29 3.47
C THR A 17 -11.46 -9.04 2.64
N TYR A 18 -12.52 -9.83 2.79
CA TYR A 18 -13.80 -9.63 2.07
C TYR A 18 -14.77 -8.68 2.79
N THR A 19 -14.37 -8.05 3.89
CA THR A 19 -15.22 -7.04 4.56
C THR A 19 -15.27 -5.76 3.75
N LEU A 20 -16.42 -5.06 3.78
CA LEU A 20 -16.57 -3.78 3.08
C LEU A 20 -15.65 -2.67 3.61
N THR A 21 -15.11 -2.82 4.82
CA THR A 21 -14.07 -1.94 5.35
C THR A 21 -12.73 -2.06 4.63
N ASN A 22 -12.56 -3.07 3.77
CA ASN A 22 -11.37 -3.34 2.98
C ASN A 22 -11.60 -3.14 1.46
N VAL A 23 -12.71 -2.53 1.08
CA VAL A 23 -13.12 -2.36 -0.32
C VAL A 23 -13.45 -0.90 -0.60
N VAL A 24 -12.91 -0.41 -1.70
CA VAL A 24 -13.26 0.88 -2.32
C VAL A 24 -13.80 0.62 -3.73
N PRO A 25 -14.59 1.54 -4.31
CA PRO A 25 -14.97 1.44 -5.72
C PRO A 25 -13.74 1.55 -6.62
N GLU A 26 -13.35 0.44 -7.23
CA GLU A 26 -12.25 0.37 -8.21
C GLU A 26 -12.80 0.17 -9.62
N ILE A 27 -12.22 0.87 -10.59
CA ILE A 27 -12.51 0.65 -12.01
C ILE A 27 -12.05 -0.76 -12.40
N ARG A 28 -12.91 -1.50 -13.11
CA ARG A 28 -12.69 -2.92 -13.41
C ARG A 28 -11.37 -3.14 -14.13
N GLU A 29 -11.10 -2.39 -15.19
CA GLU A 29 -9.89 -2.50 -16.01
C GLU A 29 -8.61 -2.24 -15.20
N PHE A 30 -8.67 -1.32 -14.24
CA PHE A 30 -7.57 -1.05 -13.31
C PHE A 30 -7.35 -2.23 -12.35
N ASN A 31 -8.41 -2.68 -11.66
CA ASN A 31 -8.33 -3.71 -10.62
C ASN A 31 -7.90 -5.08 -11.17
N ILE A 32 -8.48 -5.53 -12.29
CA ILE A 32 -8.16 -6.87 -12.82
C ILE A 32 -6.90 -6.90 -13.70
N GLY A 33 -6.40 -5.73 -14.08
CA GLY A 33 -5.23 -5.57 -14.93
C GLY A 33 -4.03 -5.04 -14.14
N PRO A 34 -3.62 -3.77 -14.33
CA PRO A 34 -2.36 -3.24 -13.77
C PRO A 34 -2.21 -3.42 -12.25
N TRP A 35 -3.28 -3.23 -11.48
CA TRP A 35 -3.21 -3.34 -10.03
C TRP A 35 -2.97 -4.78 -9.56
N ARG A 36 -3.72 -5.75 -10.11
CA ARG A 36 -3.51 -7.18 -9.84
C ARG A 36 -2.10 -7.64 -10.21
N GLU A 37 -1.58 -7.19 -11.35
CA GLU A 37 -0.21 -7.52 -11.78
C GLU A 37 0.83 -6.97 -10.79
N TYR A 38 0.59 -5.76 -10.26
CA TYR A 38 1.44 -5.17 -9.23
C TYR A 38 1.35 -5.93 -7.90
N GLU A 39 0.15 -6.31 -7.44
CA GLU A 39 -0.03 -7.12 -6.22
C GLU A 39 0.75 -8.44 -6.28
N GLU A 40 0.72 -9.10 -7.43
CA GLU A 40 1.47 -10.33 -7.69
C GLU A 40 2.99 -10.08 -7.71
N ARG A 41 3.43 -8.98 -8.33
CA ARG A 41 4.85 -8.58 -8.36
C ARG A 41 5.39 -8.36 -6.95
N ILE A 42 4.64 -7.66 -6.09
CA ILE A 42 5.02 -7.44 -4.69
C ILE A 42 5.07 -8.74 -3.92
N ARG A 43 4.08 -9.64 -4.12
CA ARG A 43 4.08 -10.97 -3.49
C ARG A 43 5.34 -11.76 -3.84
N VAL A 44 5.70 -11.83 -5.12
CA VAL A 44 6.91 -12.54 -5.59
C VAL A 44 8.18 -11.88 -5.06
N ARG A 45 8.27 -10.55 -5.11
CA ARG A 45 9.44 -9.79 -4.63
C ARG A 45 9.67 -10.02 -3.15
N LEU A 46 8.64 -9.87 -2.32
CA LEU A 46 8.75 -10.04 -0.87
C LEU A 46 9.04 -11.50 -0.50
N ASN A 47 8.37 -12.47 -1.12
CA ASN A 47 8.65 -13.89 -0.84
C ASN A 47 10.07 -14.33 -1.17
N ASN A 48 10.68 -13.75 -2.21
CA ASN A 48 12.02 -14.15 -2.65
C ASN A 48 13.14 -13.43 -1.89
N PHE A 49 12.92 -12.16 -1.52
CA PHE A 49 14.00 -11.28 -1.05
C PHE A 49 13.79 -10.73 0.36
N CYS A 50 12.57 -10.72 0.91
CA CYS A 50 12.36 -10.43 2.33
C CYS A 50 12.61 -11.71 3.14
N ARG A 51 13.52 -11.63 4.11
CA ARG A 51 13.91 -12.72 5.00
C ARG A 51 13.18 -12.68 6.35
N GLY A 52 12.77 -11.49 6.78
CA GLY A 52 11.98 -11.28 7.99
C GLY A 52 10.50 -11.03 7.71
N THR A 53 9.88 -10.25 8.58
CA THR A 53 8.47 -9.85 8.43
C THR A 53 8.35 -8.65 7.51
N ALA A 54 7.57 -8.79 6.44
CA ALA A 54 7.18 -7.66 5.60
C ALA A 54 5.86 -7.04 6.10
N TYR A 55 5.82 -5.72 6.14
CA TYR A 55 4.63 -4.92 6.39
C TYR A 55 4.20 -4.25 5.10
N ILE A 56 2.90 -4.30 4.78
CA ILE A 56 2.32 -3.66 3.59
C ILE A 56 1.19 -2.75 4.06
N VAL A 57 1.21 -1.51 3.60
CA VAL A 57 0.17 -0.51 3.83
C VAL A 57 -0.38 -0.10 2.48
N THR A 58 -1.69 -0.21 2.31
CA THR A 58 -2.38 0.16 1.08
C THR A 58 -3.48 1.13 1.44
N GLY A 59 -3.67 2.14 0.59
CA GLY A 59 -4.68 3.15 0.79
C GLY A 59 -5.10 3.80 -0.52
N VAL A 60 -5.92 4.83 -0.39
CA VAL A 60 -6.47 5.57 -1.52
C VAL A 60 -6.38 7.06 -1.26
N THR A 61 -6.46 7.86 -2.31
CA THR A 61 -6.65 9.31 -2.14
C THR A 61 -8.11 9.64 -1.81
N THR A 62 -8.31 10.72 -1.06
CA THR A 62 -9.66 11.20 -0.71
C THR A 62 -10.29 12.07 -1.80
N ARG A 63 -9.53 12.43 -2.84
CA ARG A 63 -10.02 13.09 -4.04
C ARG A 63 -10.75 12.09 -4.93
N GLY A 64 -11.76 12.57 -5.64
CA GLY A 64 -12.50 11.80 -6.62
C GLY A 64 -14.00 12.08 -6.60
N ASN A 65 -14.79 11.12 -7.05
CA ASN A 65 -16.24 11.25 -7.17
C ASN A 65 -16.96 10.64 -5.97
N MET A 66 -18.21 11.05 -5.71
CA MET A 66 -19.04 10.44 -4.67
C MET A 66 -20.19 9.66 -5.30
N ILE A 67 -20.39 8.42 -4.85
CA ILE A 67 -21.64 7.70 -5.07
C ILE A 67 -22.70 8.30 -4.15
N ARG A 68 -23.78 8.80 -4.75
CA ARG A 68 -24.87 9.47 -4.05
C ARG A 68 -26.12 8.60 -4.01
N ARG A 69 -26.83 8.62 -2.88
CA ARG A 69 -28.15 7.99 -2.73
C ARG A 69 -29.07 8.96 -1.99
N ASN A 70 -30.27 9.20 -2.52
CA ASN A 70 -31.22 10.18 -1.96
C ASN A 70 -30.59 11.57 -1.76
N ASN A 71 -29.78 12.00 -2.73
CA ASN A 71 -29.02 13.26 -2.70
C ASN A 71 -27.96 13.39 -1.56
N GLN A 72 -27.70 12.30 -0.83
CA GLN A 72 -26.64 12.23 0.18
C GLN A 72 -25.42 11.48 -0.34
N ASP A 73 -24.25 11.97 0.01
CA ASP A 73 -22.97 11.34 -0.32
C ASP A 73 -22.74 10.14 0.59
N ARG A 74 -22.39 9.00 -0.02
CA ARG A 74 -22.32 7.70 0.69
C ARG A 74 -20.94 7.07 0.62
N VAL A 75 -20.41 6.90 -0.59
CA VAL A 75 -19.15 6.17 -0.83
C VAL A 75 -18.29 6.99 -1.78
N ALA A 76 -17.06 7.30 -1.37
CA ALA A 76 -16.08 7.94 -2.23
C ALA A 76 -15.50 6.95 -3.24
N ILE A 77 -15.40 7.38 -4.48
CA ILE A 77 -14.68 6.73 -5.57
C ILE A 77 -13.32 7.43 -5.62
N PRO A 78 -12.23 6.76 -5.20
CA PRO A 78 -10.92 7.38 -5.15
C PRO A 78 -10.37 7.63 -6.55
N GLU A 79 -9.62 8.72 -6.71
CA GLU A 79 -8.91 9.03 -7.95
C GLU A 79 -7.64 8.18 -8.10
N ASP A 80 -6.96 7.90 -6.99
CA ASP A 80 -5.71 7.13 -6.97
C ASP A 80 -5.72 6.07 -5.88
N VAL A 81 -5.05 4.96 -6.17
CA VAL A 81 -4.75 3.88 -5.23
C VAL A 81 -3.24 3.79 -5.04
N TRP A 82 -2.80 3.59 -3.81
CA TRP A 82 -1.38 3.50 -3.48
C TRP A 82 -1.10 2.34 -2.54
N SER A 83 0.11 1.81 -2.63
CA SER A 83 0.60 0.76 -1.73
C SER A 83 2.06 1.00 -1.42
N ALA A 84 2.46 0.69 -0.20
CA ALA A 84 3.83 0.75 0.26
C ALA A 84 4.16 -0.50 1.07
N TYR A 85 5.41 -0.95 1.01
CA TYR A 85 5.89 -2.04 1.85
C TYR A 85 7.18 -1.67 2.57
N CYS A 86 7.43 -2.38 3.67
CA CYS A 86 8.63 -2.29 4.49
C CYS A 86 9.07 -3.70 4.88
N CYS A 87 10.34 -4.03 4.62
CA CYS A 87 11.03 -5.23 5.08
C CYS A 87 12.49 -4.89 5.37
N THR A 88 12.83 -4.80 6.64
CA THR A 88 14.16 -4.41 7.11
C THR A 88 15.18 -5.54 7.05
N GLU A 89 14.70 -6.78 7.12
CA GLU A 89 15.50 -7.99 7.00
C GLU A 89 15.34 -8.56 5.58
N TYR A 90 16.18 -8.10 4.64
CA TYR A 90 16.14 -8.52 3.24
C TYR A 90 17.49 -9.04 2.75
N ASP A 91 17.46 -9.75 1.64
CA ASP A 91 18.65 -10.34 1.02
C ASP A 91 19.58 -9.27 0.43
N ARG A 92 20.67 -8.96 1.15
CA ARG A 92 21.67 -7.99 0.71
C ARG A 92 22.48 -8.45 -0.51
N ASN A 93 22.44 -9.74 -0.83
CA ASN A 93 23.13 -10.31 -2.00
C ASN A 93 22.24 -10.32 -3.26
N SER A 94 21.00 -9.83 -3.18
CA SER A 94 20.11 -9.75 -4.34
C SER A 94 20.70 -8.87 -5.45
N PRO A 95 20.34 -9.10 -6.73
CA PRO A 95 20.74 -8.24 -7.85
C PRO A 95 20.47 -6.76 -7.55
N HIS A 96 21.36 -5.87 -8.00
CA HIS A 96 21.28 -4.43 -7.70
C HIS A 96 19.90 -3.84 -7.99
N VAL A 97 19.29 -4.21 -9.11
CA VAL A 97 17.95 -3.75 -9.54
C VAL A 97 16.82 -4.11 -8.57
N VAL A 98 16.99 -5.17 -7.79
CA VAL A 98 16.05 -5.55 -6.72
C VAL A 98 16.45 -4.90 -5.40
N ARG A 99 17.76 -4.88 -5.11
CA ARG A 99 18.30 -4.42 -3.83
C ARG A 99 17.93 -2.97 -3.52
N VAL A 100 17.88 -2.10 -4.53
CA VAL A 100 17.48 -0.69 -4.38
C VAL A 100 16.01 -0.49 -4.04
N LEU A 101 15.19 -1.55 -4.14
CA LEU A 101 13.76 -1.54 -3.80
C LEU A 101 13.51 -1.97 -2.34
N PHE A 102 14.56 -2.14 -1.55
CA PHE A 102 14.52 -2.49 -0.14
C PHE A 102 15.34 -1.47 0.69
N PRO A 103 15.00 -1.23 1.97
CA PRO A 103 14.04 -1.99 2.78
C PRO A 103 12.57 -1.62 2.50
N SER A 104 12.29 -0.49 1.85
CA SER A 104 10.93 -0.03 1.59
C SER A 104 10.76 0.53 0.19
N HIS A 105 9.58 0.34 -0.39
CA HIS A 105 9.19 0.93 -1.66
C HIS A 105 7.70 1.16 -1.72
N ALA A 106 7.27 2.02 -2.64
CA ALA A 106 5.88 2.37 -2.84
C ALA A 106 5.46 2.26 -4.31
N ALA A 107 4.16 2.31 -4.53
CA ALA A 107 3.57 2.53 -5.84
C ALA A 107 2.27 3.33 -5.74
N LEU A 108 1.95 4.04 -6.83
CA LEU A 108 0.76 4.84 -7.01
C LEU A 108 0.17 4.56 -8.41
N ALA A 109 -1.15 4.49 -8.50
CA ALA A 109 -1.83 4.33 -9.77
C ALA A 109 -3.19 5.05 -9.79
N LYS A 110 -3.55 5.58 -10.96
CA LYS A 110 -4.88 6.18 -11.18
C LYS A 110 -5.95 5.09 -11.25
N ASN A 111 -7.02 5.27 -10.49
CA ASN A 111 -8.21 4.43 -10.52
C ASN A 111 -9.08 4.77 -11.75
N ALA A 112 -8.57 4.47 -12.94
CA ALA A 112 -9.15 4.87 -14.22
C ALA A 112 -9.20 3.72 -15.22
N LYS A 113 -9.99 3.89 -16.28
CA LYS A 113 -10.06 2.92 -17.38
C LYS A 113 -8.82 2.98 -18.28
N GLU A 114 -8.33 4.18 -18.52
CA GLU A 114 -7.15 4.50 -19.32
C GLU A 114 -6.14 5.26 -18.46
N SER A 115 -4.87 5.28 -18.86
CA SER A 115 -3.77 5.90 -18.09
C SER A 115 -3.68 5.42 -16.63
N ASN A 116 -3.97 4.13 -16.40
CA ASN A 116 -4.03 3.48 -15.10
C ASN A 116 -2.76 2.66 -14.78
N SER A 117 -1.63 3.07 -15.36
CA SER A 117 -0.34 2.41 -15.15
C SER A 117 0.15 2.59 -13.71
N VAL A 118 0.73 1.53 -13.15
CA VAL A 118 1.32 1.56 -11.82
C VAL A 118 2.70 2.20 -11.88
N ASN A 119 2.88 3.29 -11.13
CA ASN A 119 4.16 3.99 -11.00
C ASN A 119 4.79 3.61 -9.66
N GLU A 120 5.89 2.85 -9.71
CA GLU A 120 6.68 2.53 -8.52
C GLU A 120 7.59 3.73 -8.16
N MET A 121 7.70 4.06 -6.87
CA MET A 121 8.48 5.20 -6.35
C MET A 121 9.00 4.95 -4.93
N THR A 122 9.82 5.85 -4.40
CA THR A 122 10.24 5.75 -2.99
C THR A 122 9.05 6.01 -2.05
N VAL A 123 9.10 5.49 -0.82
CA VAL A 123 8.05 5.78 0.18
C VAL A 123 8.00 7.27 0.50
N GLN A 124 9.15 7.96 0.50
CA GLN A 124 9.21 9.40 0.73
C GLN A 124 8.49 10.20 -0.37
N ASP A 125 8.64 9.80 -1.64
CA ASP A 125 7.93 10.43 -2.75
C ASP A 125 6.43 10.20 -2.65
N LEU A 126 6.00 9.01 -2.24
CA LEU A 126 4.60 8.74 -1.97
C LEU A 126 4.07 9.62 -0.84
N GLU A 127 4.77 9.71 0.30
CA GLU A 127 4.37 10.59 1.41
C GLU A 127 4.24 12.05 0.98
N ASN A 128 5.19 12.56 0.20
CA ASN A 128 5.14 13.91 -0.35
C ASN A 128 3.93 14.08 -1.28
N PHE A 129 3.65 13.08 -2.13
CA PHE A 129 2.46 13.09 -2.96
C PHE A 129 1.19 13.15 -2.10
N LEU A 130 1.07 12.30 -1.08
CA LEU A 130 -0.10 12.22 -0.19
C LEU A 130 -0.33 13.52 0.58
N LYS A 131 0.73 14.15 1.11
CA LYS A 131 0.67 15.45 1.80
C LYS A 131 0.14 16.58 0.91
N ASN A 132 0.43 16.52 -0.40
CA ASN A 132 -0.04 17.51 -1.36
C ASN A 132 -1.46 17.24 -1.91
N HIS A 133 -1.92 15.98 -1.81
CA HIS A 133 -3.17 15.54 -2.45
C HIS A 133 -4.28 15.23 -1.46
N MET A 134 -3.99 15.13 -0.16
CA MET A 134 -4.95 14.84 0.90
C MET A 134 -4.79 15.79 2.09
N ASP A 135 -5.85 15.91 2.89
CA ASP A 135 -5.82 16.62 4.16
C ASP A 135 -5.23 15.68 5.25
N VAL A 136 -3.90 15.62 5.30
CA VAL A 136 -3.13 14.80 6.24
C VAL A 136 -2.08 15.65 6.96
N ASP A 137 -1.60 15.17 8.10
CA ASP A 137 -0.51 15.81 8.83
C ASP A 137 0.73 15.96 7.95
N GLN A 138 1.39 17.13 8.00
CA GLN A 138 2.62 17.39 7.25
C GLN A 138 3.79 16.51 7.71
N ASN A 139 3.70 15.97 8.92
CA ASN A 139 4.61 14.98 9.49
C ASN A 139 4.19 13.54 9.19
N LEU A 140 3.24 13.31 8.27
CA LEU A 140 2.85 11.96 7.84
C LEU A 140 4.08 11.12 7.49
N GLN A 141 4.18 9.97 8.15
CA GLN A 141 5.07 8.86 7.81
C GLN A 141 4.24 7.59 7.66
N ILE A 142 4.43 6.86 6.56
CA ILE A 142 3.73 5.59 6.33
C ILE A 142 4.31 4.50 7.22
N PHE A 143 5.63 4.48 7.36
CA PHE A 143 6.36 3.58 8.26
C PHE A 143 7.10 4.39 9.31
N TYR A 144 7.01 3.97 10.56
CA TYR A 144 7.73 4.60 11.66
C TYR A 144 9.24 4.63 11.36
N ASP A 145 9.87 5.79 11.60
CA ASP A 145 11.30 6.02 11.38
C ASP A 145 11.79 5.59 9.99
N ASN A 146 10.96 5.81 8.96
CA ASN A 146 11.26 5.53 7.55
C ASN A 146 11.68 4.08 7.27
N CYS A 147 11.13 3.10 8.00
CA CYS A 147 11.46 1.68 7.82
C CYS A 147 12.96 1.38 8.07
N ILE A 148 13.59 2.07 9.02
CA ILE A 148 14.98 1.82 9.43
C ILE A 148 15.01 0.78 10.56
N SER A 149 15.99 -0.13 10.54
CA SER A 149 16.25 -1.12 11.60
C SER A 149 17.70 -1.04 12.10
N PRO A 150 17.95 -1.18 13.42
CA PRO A 150 16.96 -1.34 14.49
C PRO A 150 16.18 -0.04 14.70
N SER A 151 14.85 -0.12 14.69
CA SER A 151 14.01 1.01 15.04
C SER A 151 14.01 1.13 16.57
N PRO A 152 14.43 2.26 17.16
CA PRO A 152 14.26 2.47 18.58
C PRO A 152 12.76 2.63 18.82
N LEU A 153 12.05 1.53 19.09
CA LEU A 153 10.65 1.58 19.50
C LEU A 153 10.55 2.58 20.65
N PRO A 154 9.77 3.67 20.51
CA PRO A 154 9.57 4.61 21.58
C PRO A 154 9.14 3.87 22.85
N LEU A 155 9.66 4.31 24.01
CA LEU A 155 9.37 3.68 25.31
C LEU A 155 7.86 3.47 25.56
N TYR A 156 7.00 4.34 25.00
CA TYR A 156 5.54 4.21 25.12
C TYR A 156 4.91 3.08 24.29
N LEU A 157 5.58 2.56 23.26
CA LEU A 157 5.13 1.40 22.46
C LEU A 157 5.72 0.08 22.96
N GLN A 158 6.70 0.11 23.87
CA GLN A 158 7.31 -1.09 24.44
C GLN A 158 6.39 -1.78 25.47
N HIS A 159 5.38 -1.09 26.00
CA HIS A 159 4.47 -1.60 27.05
C HIS A 159 3.18 -2.24 26.52
N THR A 160 3.02 -2.34 25.20
CA THR A 160 1.76 -2.79 24.57
C THR A 160 1.89 -4.18 23.90
N ILE A 161 2.93 -4.95 24.21
CA ILE A 161 3.12 -6.33 23.77
C ILE A 161 3.08 -7.27 24.97
#